data_AF-A0A2Z2KMP7-F1
#
_entry.id   AF-A0A2Z2KMP7-F1
#
_cell.length_a   1.000
_cell.length_b   1.000
_cell.length_c   1.000
_cell.angle_alpha   90.00
_cell.angle_beta   90.00
_cell.angle_gamma   90.00
#
_symmetry.space_group_name_H-M   'P 1'
#
loop_
_entity.id
_entity.type
_entity.pdbx_description
1 polymer ?
#
loop_
_entity_poly.entity_id
_entity_poly.type
_entity_poly.pdbx_seq_one_letter_code
_entity_poly.pdbx_strand_id
1 'polypeptide(L)'
;MSDELVEQLEKWLDEDEFQEIVDAVLEVPAEDRDYEQISYLGRALNNLERYEEALEQFLLITAEGQEDALWHFRTGYSYYNLKRYEEAASAFAAADELEPDDEDTLSYLEWSKERAAKKAKAAKTAKKPKPSQAPLKLAGASDLGNLWNDRDPASQAYMSARPTDELIEAVEERLVFKLPAAYVALMKLHNGGIPRKTYFPVSEAGAGNETADYIVISAILGIGKEKKNSLGGAAGSRVIIEEGGYPEIGVVICECPSGREVVMLDYRNNGNDGEPEVVHVDRDNQYKITYLAANFEVFIAGLTSREAEPTAAVSAINDETVVVGAETETEVEAEAEAPLDIDPESIKPFILVEQDKGGMSVILTVGTYKEELFQLRENEGFEGSGYDWASLAAVFLEEQMPELSGTIRFDPEADMFCAYSADRAALQQFAVRFKAACEDDELMKDLFSRAELD
;
A
#
# COMPACT_ATOMS: atom_id res chain seq x y z
N MET A 1 37.26 -9.26 -27.27
CA MET A 1 36.04 -9.82 -26.66
C MET A 1 35.70 -9.00 -25.43
N SER A 2 36.49 -9.04 -24.35
CA SER A 2 36.40 -8.06 -23.24
C SER A 2 36.48 -6.63 -23.76
N ASP A 3 37.60 -6.28 -24.39
CA ASP A 3 37.97 -4.91 -24.76
C ASP A 3 36.98 -4.34 -25.81
N GLU A 4 36.64 -5.16 -26.81
CA GLU A 4 35.63 -4.85 -27.85
C GLU A 4 34.20 -4.73 -27.31
N LEU A 5 33.87 -5.40 -26.20
CA LEU A 5 32.58 -5.24 -25.52
C LEU A 5 32.57 -3.95 -24.72
N VAL A 6 33.64 -3.66 -23.95
CA VAL A 6 33.77 -2.42 -23.16
C VAL A 6 33.65 -1.17 -24.04
N GLU A 7 34.33 -1.11 -25.19
CA GLU A 7 34.16 0.00 -26.17
C GLU A 7 32.69 0.18 -26.62
N GLN A 8 31.91 -0.90 -26.66
CA GLN A 8 30.49 -0.88 -27.02
C GLN A 8 29.57 -0.56 -25.81
N LEU A 9 29.94 -0.94 -24.58
CA LEU A 9 29.25 -0.51 -23.36
C LEU A 9 29.39 1.01 -23.16
N GLU A 10 30.60 1.55 -23.37
CA GLU A 10 30.85 3.00 -23.35
C GLU A 10 30.02 3.73 -24.40
N LYS A 11 29.97 3.23 -25.64
CA LYS A 11 29.16 3.83 -26.70
C LYS A 11 27.66 3.87 -26.34
N TRP A 12 27.10 2.76 -25.85
CA TRP A 12 25.69 2.71 -25.46
C TRP A 12 25.37 3.65 -24.30
N LEU A 13 26.33 3.85 -23.40
CA LEU A 13 26.19 4.71 -22.23
C LEU A 13 26.20 6.21 -22.59
N ASP A 14 26.94 6.59 -23.63
CA ASP A 14 26.93 7.94 -24.22
C ASP A 14 25.69 8.19 -25.11
N GLU A 15 24.96 7.14 -25.47
CA GLU A 15 23.72 7.17 -26.27
C GLU A 15 22.44 6.93 -25.43
N ASP A 16 22.55 6.85 -24.10
CA ASP A 16 21.49 6.50 -23.13
C ASP A 16 20.81 5.12 -23.38
N GLU A 17 21.43 4.22 -24.16
CA GLU A 17 20.95 2.87 -24.48
C GLU A 17 21.19 1.86 -23.33
N PHE A 18 20.83 2.24 -22.10
CA PHE A 18 21.16 1.50 -20.87
C PHE A 18 20.67 0.05 -20.86
N GLN A 19 19.53 -0.26 -21.49
CA GLN A 19 19.01 -1.63 -21.52
C GLN A 19 19.85 -2.57 -22.39
N GLU A 20 20.49 -2.06 -23.46
CA GLU A 20 21.41 -2.85 -24.28
C GLU A 20 22.69 -3.22 -23.49
N ILE A 21 23.18 -2.32 -22.62
CA ILE A 21 24.26 -2.61 -21.65
C ILE A 21 23.84 -3.74 -20.70
N VAL A 22 22.62 -3.67 -20.16
CA VAL A 22 22.08 -4.71 -19.26
C VAL A 22 22.05 -6.06 -19.97
N ASP A 23 21.42 -6.14 -21.14
CA ASP A 23 21.24 -7.41 -21.84
C ASP A 23 22.57 -7.99 -22.33
N ALA A 24 23.48 -7.17 -22.88
CA ALA A 24 24.78 -7.63 -23.36
C ALA A 24 25.71 -8.13 -22.25
N VAL A 25 25.72 -7.51 -21.06
CA VAL A 25 26.50 -8.03 -19.92
C VAL A 25 25.81 -9.25 -19.30
N LEU A 26 24.48 -9.34 -19.35
CA LEU A 26 23.76 -10.51 -18.85
C LEU A 26 23.93 -11.77 -19.73
N GLU A 27 24.25 -11.64 -21.02
CA GLU A 27 24.67 -12.78 -21.87
C GLU A 27 26.00 -13.42 -21.40
N VAL A 28 26.87 -12.67 -20.72
CA VAL A 28 28.11 -13.21 -20.12
C VAL A 28 27.75 -14.01 -18.86
N PRO A 29 28.25 -15.26 -18.68
CA PRO A 29 28.06 -16.03 -17.45
C PRO A 29 28.54 -15.26 -16.22
N ALA A 30 27.81 -15.33 -15.10
CA ALA A 30 28.09 -14.50 -13.93
C ALA A 30 29.46 -14.80 -13.30
N GLU A 31 29.98 -16.02 -13.47
CA GLU A 31 31.33 -16.45 -13.07
C GLU A 31 32.46 -15.97 -14.00
N ASP A 32 32.15 -15.53 -15.22
CA ASP A 32 33.09 -15.07 -16.24
C ASP A 32 33.13 -13.53 -16.38
N ARG A 33 32.22 -12.80 -15.70
CA ARG A 33 32.17 -11.32 -15.73
C ARG A 33 33.33 -10.70 -14.97
N ASP A 34 33.90 -9.64 -15.53
CA ASP A 34 34.96 -8.85 -14.90
C ASP A 34 34.44 -7.60 -14.17
N TYR A 35 35.35 -6.91 -13.47
CA TYR A 35 35.07 -5.69 -12.70
C TYR A 35 34.41 -4.59 -13.53
N GLU A 36 34.83 -4.43 -14.78
CA GLU A 36 34.43 -3.35 -15.66
C GLU A 36 33.03 -3.60 -16.22
N GLN A 37 32.77 -4.82 -16.69
CA GLN A 37 31.45 -5.29 -17.09
C GLN A 37 30.42 -5.16 -15.96
N ILE A 38 30.76 -5.57 -14.74
CA ILE A 38 29.87 -5.46 -13.57
C ILE A 38 29.65 -3.98 -13.19
N SER A 39 30.68 -3.13 -13.33
CA SER A 39 30.58 -1.68 -13.09
C SER A 39 29.70 -0.97 -14.12
N TYR A 40 29.76 -1.35 -15.39
CA TYR A 40 28.89 -0.84 -16.45
C TYR A 40 27.44 -1.34 -16.27
N LEU A 41 27.24 -2.62 -15.96
CA LEU A 41 25.92 -3.18 -15.65
C LEU A 41 25.26 -2.47 -14.46
N GLY A 42 25.98 -2.29 -13.35
CA GLY A 42 25.48 -1.56 -12.18
C GLY A 42 25.20 -0.08 -12.48
N ARG A 43 26.01 0.58 -13.32
CA ARG A 43 25.73 1.95 -13.78
C ARG A 43 24.47 2.02 -14.64
N ALA A 44 24.27 1.08 -15.57
CA ALA A 44 23.08 1.03 -16.42
C ALA A 44 21.81 0.76 -15.59
N LEU A 45 21.85 -0.21 -14.67
CA LEU A 45 20.75 -0.49 -13.74
C LEU A 45 20.38 0.72 -12.89
N ASN A 46 21.36 1.50 -12.42
CA ASN A 46 21.11 2.77 -11.70
C ASN A 46 20.41 3.85 -12.56
N ASN A 47 20.70 3.93 -13.86
CA ASN A 47 20.03 4.88 -14.76
C ASN A 47 18.63 4.39 -15.20
N LEU A 48 18.39 3.08 -15.14
CA LEU A 48 17.07 2.45 -15.29
C LEU A 48 16.25 2.40 -13.99
N GLU A 49 16.70 3.10 -12.93
CA GLU A 49 16.11 3.12 -11.58
C GLU A 49 16.00 1.76 -10.87
N ARG A 50 16.73 0.73 -11.34
CA ARG A 50 16.78 -0.64 -10.78
C ARG A 50 17.83 -0.74 -9.68
N TYR A 51 17.66 0.07 -8.64
CA TYR A 51 18.69 0.32 -7.62
C TYR A 51 19.03 -0.90 -6.74
N GLU A 52 18.07 -1.80 -6.42
CA GLU A 52 18.35 -3.08 -5.77
C GLU A 52 19.29 -3.95 -6.60
N GLU A 53 18.94 -4.19 -7.87
CA GLU A 53 19.72 -5.02 -8.79
C GLU A 53 21.12 -4.44 -9.02
N ALA A 54 21.24 -3.12 -9.16
CA ALA A 54 22.51 -2.42 -9.23
C ALA A 54 23.39 -2.70 -7.99
N LEU A 55 22.81 -2.66 -6.79
CA LEU A 55 23.49 -2.97 -5.54
C LEU A 55 23.92 -4.43 -5.44
N GLU A 56 23.10 -5.39 -5.91
CA GLU A 56 23.53 -6.79 -5.98
C GLU A 56 24.77 -6.95 -6.86
N GLN A 57 24.84 -6.26 -8.01
CA GLN A 57 26.02 -6.30 -8.88
C GLN A 57 27.24 -5.62 -8.24
N PHE A 58 27.09 -4.41 -7.69
CA PHE A 58 28.21 -3.71 -7.02
C PHE A 58 28.76 -4.49 -5.82
N LEU A 59 27.92 -5.22 -5.10
CA LEU A 59 28.36 -6.03 -3.95
C LEU A 59 29.28 -7.19 -4.36
N LEU A 60 29.14 -7.76 -5.56
CA LEU A 60 30.03 -8.82 -6.06
C LEU A 60 31.49 -8.36 -6.21
N ILE A 61 31.70 -7.08 -6.57
CA ILE A 61 33.01 -6.47 -6.85
C ILE A 61 33.51 -5.56 -5.71
N THR A 62 33.00 -5.76 -4.49
CA THR A 62 33.34 -4.93 -3.32
C THR A 62 34.82 -4.98 -2.96
N ALA A 63 35.53 -6.09 -3.23
CA ALA A 63 36.94 -6.22 -2.86
C ALA A 63 37.86 -5.42 -3.79
N GLU A 64 37.50 -5.37 -5.06
CA GLU A 64 38.19 -4.66 -6.14
C GLU A 64 37.88 -3.15 -6.08
N GLY A 65 36.61 -2.78 -5.86
CA GLY A 65 36.15 -1.38 -5.89
C GLY A 65 36.54 -0.51 -4.69
N GLN A 66 37.30 -1.03 -3.72
CA GLN A 66 37.69 -0.26 -2.53
C GLN A 66 38.51 1.01 -2.84
N GLU A 67 39.28 1.01 -3.93
CA GLU A 67 40.12 2.15 -4.35
C GLU A 67 39.51 2.93 -5.55
N ASP A 68 38.23 2.68 -5.91
CA ASP A 68 37.52 3.32 -7.03
C ASP A 68 36.42 4.27 -6.52
N ALA A 69 36.65 5.58 -6.67
CA ALA A 69 35.70 6.63 -6.27
C ALA A 69 34.35 6.53 -7.00
N LEU A 70 34.33 6.09 -8.27
CA LEU A 70 33.11 5.93 -9.05
C LEU A 70 32.31 4.71 -8.61
N TRP A 71 32.96 3.62 -8.17
CA TRP A 71 32.27 2.48 -7.54
C TRP A 71 31.60 2.91 -6.23
N HIS A 72 32.31 3.63 -5.36
CA HIS A 72 31.74 4.17 -4.12
C HIS A 72 30.58 5.14 -4.40
N PHE A 73 30.73 6.06 -5.35
CA PHE A 73 29.67 6.98 -5.75
C PHE A 73 28.42 6.26 -6.27
N ARG A 74 28.57 5.33 -7.22
CA ARG A 74 27.45 4.58 -7.81
C ARG A 74 26.76 3.69 -6.77
N THR A 75 27.52 3.08 -5.87
CA THR A 75 26.98 2.30 -4.74
C THR A 75 26.22 3.21 -3.77
N GLY A 76 26.75 4.39 -3.46
CA GLY A 76 26.09 5.41 -2.64
C GLY A 76 24.80 5.93 -3.27
N TYR A 77 24.78 6.15 -4.58
CA TYR A 77 23.61 6.58 -5.35
C TYR A 77 22.47 5.56 -5.28
N SER A 78 22.81 4.28 -5.43
CA SER A 78 21.88 3.16 -5.23
C SER A 78 21.30 3.21 -3.80
N TYR A 79 22.14 3.24 -2.76
CA TYR A 79 21.68 3.32 -1.36
C TYR A 79 20.82 4.56 -1.08
N TYR A 80 21.14 5.71 -1.66
CA TYR A 80 20.41 6.97 -1.48
C TYR A 80 18.99 6.87 -2.03
N ASN A 81 18.85 6.31 -3.24
CA ASN A 81 17.54 6.10 -3.86
C ASN A 81 16.73 5.00 -3.16
N LEU A 82 17.39 3.99 -2.56
CA LEU A 82 16.76 3.04 -1.62
C LEU A 82 16.46 3.61 -0.23
N LYS A 83 16.66 4.90 0.00
CA LYS A 83 16.44 5.59 1.28
C LYS A 83 17.27 4.99 2.44
N ARG A 84 18.37 4.31 2.09
CA ARG A 84 19.40 3.71 2.95
C ARG A 84 20.50 4.74 3.22
N TYR A 85 20.08 5.86 3.82
CA TYR A 85 20.87 7.10 3.88
C TYR A 85 22.14 7.02 4.74
N GLU A 86 22.24 6.08 5.68
CA GLU A 86 23.44 5.91 6.50
C GLU A 86 24.53 5.17 5.71
N GLU A 87 24.15 4.14 4.94
CA GLU A 87 25.03 3.45 4.00
C GLU A 87 25.43 4.35 2.83
N ALA A 88 24.48 5.13 2.28
CA ALA A 88 24.76 6.13 1.25
C ALA A 88 25.78 7.18 1.72
N ALA A 89 25.58 7.75 2.92
CA ALA A 89 26.51 8.70 3.51
C ALA A 89 27.91 8.10 3.78
N SER A 90 28.01 6.79 4.02
CA SER A 90 29.30 6.11 4.15
C SER A 90 29.99 5.91 2.80
N ALA A 91 29.24 5.56 1.75
CA ALA A 91 29.79 5.33 0.41
C ALA A 91 30.24 6.66 -0.23
N PHE A 92 29.42 7.71 -0.20
CA PHE A 92 29.85 9.03 -0.69
C PHE A 92 31.00 9.65 0.11
N ALA A 93 31.17 9.29 1.40
CA ALA A 93 32.35 9.71 2.16
C ALA A 93 33.62 8.98 1.70
N ALA A 94 33.53 7.72 1.31
CA ALA A 94 34.66 6.98 0.75
C ALA A 94 35.01 7.46 -0.67
N ALA A 95 34.04 7.90 -1.45
CA ALA A 95 34.28 8.59 -2.72
C ALA A 95 35.04 9.93 -2.50
N ASP A 96 34.58 10.79 -1.58
CA ASP A 96 35.23 12.05 -1.19
C ASP A 96 36.64 11.87 -0.59
N GLU A 97 36.91 10.74 0.10
CA GLU A 97 38.26 10.39 0.59
C GLU A 97 39.23 9.96 -0.55
N LEU A 98 38.72 9.53 -1.70
CA LEU A 98 39.51 9.10 -2.87
C LEU A 98 39.66 10.21 -3.92
N GLU A 99 38.55 10.87 -4.28
CA GLU A 99 38.47 11.98 -5.24
C GLU A 99 37.75 13.18 -4.59
N PRO A 100 38.47 14.01 -3.80
CA PRO A 100 37.90 15.15 -3.10
C PRO A 100 37.59 16.33 -4.05
N ASP A 101 36.75 17.25 -3.57
CA ASP A 101 36.25 18.44 -4.27
C ASP A 101 35.30 18.16 -5.46
N ASP A 102 34.78 16.94 -5.62
CA ASP A 102 33.69 16.64 -6.57
C ASP A 102 32.32 17.18 -6.10
N GLU A 103 31.65 17.94 -6.97
CA GLU A 103 30.43 18.69 -6.62
C GLU A 103 29.21 17.78 -6.42
N ASP A 104 29.08 16.72 -7.23
CA ASP A 104 28.00 15.74 -7.08
C ASP A 104 28.20 14.90 -5.81
N THR A 105 29.40 14.34 -5.59
CA THR A 105 29.72 13.55 -4.40
C THR A 105 29.46 14.34 -3.12
N LEU A 106 29.93 15.59 -3.04
CA LEU A 106 29.68 16.46 -1.88
C LEU A 106 28.18 16.75 -1.68
N SER A 107 27.43 16.99 -2.76
CA SER A 107 25.99 17.24 -2.70
C SER A 107 25.21 16.03 -2.19
N TYR A 108 25.45 14.84 -2.76
CA TYR A 108 24.82 13.60 -2.32
C TYR A 108 25.25 13.19 -0.90
N LEU A 109 26.50 13.49 -0.51
CA LEU A 109 27.01 13.26 0.84
C LEU A 109 26.30 14.14 1.88
N GLU A 110 26.08 15.43 1.58
CA GLU A 110 25.29 16.33 2.44
C GLU A 110 23.83 15.86 2.55
N TRP A 111 23.16 15.63 1.41
CA TRP A 111 21.76 15.16 1.40
C TRP A 111 21.58 13.82 2.11
N SER A 112 22.53 12.89 1.98
CA SER A 112 22.52 11.62 2.71
C SER A 112 22.66 11.84 4.21
N LYS A 113 23.61 12.67 4.66
CA LYS A 113 23.79 13.04 6.08
C LYS A 113 22.55 13.72 6.66
N GLU A 114 21.93 14.66 5.93
CA GLU A 114 20.68 15.30 6.35
C GLU A 114 19.51 14.32 6.46
N ARG A 115 19.31 13.48 5.45
CA ARG A 115 18.19 12.52 5.41
C ARG A 115 18.37 11.40 6.45
N ALA A 116 19.61 10.93 6.66
CA ALA A 116 19.96 10.05 7.78
C ALA A 116 19.66 10.72 9.14
N ALA A 117 20.11 11.96 9.36
CA ALA A 117 19.84 12.71 10.58
C ALA A 117 18.32 12.93 10.79
N LYS A 118 17.55 13.18 9.73
CA LYS A 118 16.08 13.28 9.76
C LYS A 118 15.42 11.95 10.12
N LYS A 119 15.85 10.83 9.51
CA LYS A 119 15.39 9.45 9.79
C LYS A 119 15.70 9.04 11.23
N ALA A 120 16.93 9.25 11.69
CA ALA A 120 17.36 8.97 13.05
C ALA A 120 16.71 9.90 14.10
N LYS A 121 16.41 11.16 13.76
CA LYS A 121 15.63 12.07 14.61
C LYS A 121 14.18 11.59 14.69
N ALA A 122 13.55 11.25 13.57
CA ALA A 122 12.21 10.69 13.51
C ALA A 122 12.10 9.42 14.38
N ALA A 123 13.05 8.48 14.26
CA ALA A 123 13.12 7.27 15.09
C ALA A 123 13.36 7.54 16.59
N LYS A 124 13.91 8.70 16.97
CA LYS A 124 14.09 9.14 18.37
C LYS A 124 12.90 9.93 18.91
N THR A 125 12.13 10.62 18.06
CA THR A 125 10.91 11.37 18.43
C THR A 125 9.65 10.53 18.35
N ALA A 126 9.62 9.54 17.45
CA ALA A 126 8.70 8.43 17.53
C ALA A 126 8.93 7.76 18.90
N LYS A 127 7.87 7.67 19.70
CA LYS A 127 7.91 6.89 20.93
C LYS A 127 8.13 5.44 20.51
N LYS A 128 9.33 4.88 20.71
CA LYS A 128 9.50 3.42 20.68
C LYS A 128 8.34 2.82 21.49
N PRO A 129 7.52 1.92 20.92
CA PRO A 129 6.55 1.22 21.73
C PRO A 129 7.31 0.52 22.84
N LYS A 130 6.82 0.63 24.08
CA LYS A 130 7.36 -0.21 25.15
C LYS A 130 7.01 -1.65 24.80
N PRO A 131 7.93 -2.62 24.92
CA PRO A 131 7.60 -4.02 24.72
C PRO A 131 6.41 -4.37 25.63
N SER A 132 5.38 -5.00 25.06
CA SER A 132 4.04 -5.06 25.68
C SER A 132 3.99 -6.19 26.71
N GLN A 133 4.72 -6.01 27.82
CA GLN A 133 4.68 -6.88 29.00
C GLN A 133 3.36 -6.76 29.79
N ALA A 134 2.51 -5.79 29.43
CA ALA A 134 1.14 -5.73 29.89
C ALA A 134 0.26 -6.59 28.96
N PRO A 135 -0.79 -7.27 29.46
CA PRO A 135 -1.79 -7.84 28.58
C PRO A 135 -2.43 -6.73 27.73
N LEU A 136 -2.74 -7.08 26.48
CA LEU A 136 -3.27 -6.25 25.41
C LEU A 136 -4.27 -5.19 25.93
N LYS A 137 -4.03 -3.91 25.62
CA LYS A 137 -4.85 -2.77 26.03
C LYS A 137 -5.75 -2.25 24.91
N LEU A 138 -6.32 -3.15 24.12
CA LEU A 138 -7.59 -2.84 23.45
C LEU A 138 -8.66 -2.50 24.50
N ALA A 139 -9.62 -1.65 24.11
CA ALA A 139 -10.57 -0.99 25.00
C ALA A 139 -11.71 -1.90 25.47
N GLY A 140 -11.35 -2.99 26.15
CA GLY A 140 -12.26 -4.03 26.62
C GLY A 140 -12.17 -5.31 25.78
N ALA A 141 -12.49 -6.44 26.42
CA ALA A 141 -12.53 -7.74 25.74
C ALA A 141 -13.72 -7.89 24.77
N SER A 142 -14.62 -6.90 24.73
CA SER A 142 -15.71 -6.76 23.74
C SER A 142 -15.18 -6.67 22.32
N ASP A 143 -14.19 -5.80 22.09
CA ASP A 143 -13.77 -5.37 20.76
C ASP A 143 -12.99 -6.49 20.06
N LEU A 144 -12.14 -7.18 20.83
CA LEU A 144 -11.47 -8.43 20.41
C LEU A 144 -12.47 -9.55 20.08
N GLY A 145 -13.64 -9.56 20.71
CA GLY A 145 -14.72 -10.49 20.42
C GLY A 145 -15.40 -10.25 19.07
N ASN A 146 -15.27 -9.05 18.49
CA ASN A 146 -15.82 -8.70 17.19
C ASN A 146 -14.77 -8.60 16.06
N LEU A 147 -13.49 -8.86 16.36
CA LEU A 147 -12.42 -8.88 15.35
C LEU A 147 -12.68 -9.95 14.27
N TRP A 148 -13.25 -11.10 14.63
CA TRP A 148 -13.30 -12.29 13.79
C TRP A 148 -14.63 -12.47 13.06
N ASN A 149 -14.55 -12.97 11.82
CA ASN A 149 -15.70 -13.27 10.98
C ASN A 149 -16.08 -14.76 11.03
N ASP A 150 -16.34 -15.31 12.22
CA ASP A 150 -16.63 -16.74 12.44
C ASP A 150 -17.90 -17.27 11.72
N ARG A 151 -18.69 -16.37 11.11
CA ARG A 151 -19.82 -16.72 10.24
C ARG A 151 -19.38 -17.14 8.84
N ASP A 152 -18.16 -16.80 8.44
CA ASP A 152 -17.57 -17.21 7.17
C ASP A 152 -17.14 -18.69 7.24
N PRO A 153 -17.65 -19.57 6.36
CA PRO A 153 -17.22 -20.96 6.29
C PRO A 153 -15.71 -21.14 6.09
N ALA A 154 -15.04 -20.19 5.43
CA ALA A 154 -13.59 -20.21 5.20
C ALA A 154 -12.78 -19.97 6.48
N SER A 155 -13.34 -19.31 7.52
CA SER A 155 -12.63 -19.11 8.81
C SER A 155 -12.26 -20.46 9.44
N GLN A 156 -13.06 -21.51 9.20
CA GLN A 156 -12.78 -22.88 9.63
C GLN A 156 -11.51 -23.49 9.02
N ALA A 157 -10.89 -22.91 7.98
CA ALA A 157 -9.58 -23.33 7.49
C ALA A 157 -8.42 -22.94 8.42
N TYR A 158 -8.59 -21.84 9.17
CA TYR A 158 -7.55 -21.21 10.01
C TYR A 158 -7.79 -21.48 11.50
N MET A 159 -9.05 -21.37 11.96
CA MET A 159 -9.46 -21.49 13.36
C MET A 159 -8.96 -22.79 14.01
N SER A 160 -8.12 -22.65 15.03
CA SER A 160 -7.53 -23.76 15.80
C SER A 160 -8.06 -23.79 17.24
N ALA A 161 -7.83 -24.89 17.96
CA ALA A 161 -8.06 -24.91 19.41
C ALA A 161 -7.14 -23.89 20.10
N ARG A 162 -7.59 -23.27 21.20
CA ARG A 162 -6.77 -22.31 21.98
C ARG A 162 -5.44 -22.94 22.41
N PRO A 163 -4.29 -22.27 22.21
CA PRO A 163 -3.00 -22.86 22.48
C PRO A 163 -2.71 -22.88 23.99
N THR A 164 -2.08 -23.95 24.46
CA THR A 164 -1.50 -24.03 25.80
C THR A 164 -0.09 -23.45 25.81
N ASP A 165 0.45 -23.17 26.99
CA ASP A 165 1.81 -22.60 27.11
C ASP A 165 2.88 -23.53 26.53
N GLU A 166 2.72 -24.85 26.66
CA GLU A 166 3.62 -25.85 26.08
C GLU A 166 3.50 -25.91 24.54
N LEU A 167 2.33 -25.61 23.97
CA LEU A 167 2.18 -25.51 22.52
C LEU A 167 2.81 -24.22 21.98
N ILE A 168 2.75 -23.12 22.73
CA ILE A 168 3.39 -21.85 22.38
C ILE A 168 4.90 -22.02 22.38
N GLU A 169 5.48 -22.47 23.50
CA GLU A 169 6.93 -22.70 23.65
C GLU A 169 7.46 -23.62 22.55
N ALA A 170 6.78 -24.73 22.27
CA ALA A 170 7.20 -25.69 21.26
C ALA A 170 6.87 -25.27 19.80
N VAL A 171 6.17 -24.14 19.58
CA VAL A 171 6.07 -23.47 18.26
C VAL A 171 7.17 -22.42 18.12
N GLU A 172 7.43 -21.62 19.16
CA GLU A 172 8.54 -20.67 19.23
C GLU A 172 9.90 -21.35 18.99
N GLU A 173 10.14 -22.51 19.63
CA GLU A 173 11.34 -23.33 19.42
C GLU A 173 11.53 -23.75 17.95
N ARG A 174 10.43 -24.05 17.24
CA ARG A 174 10.47 -24.46 15.82
C ARG A 174 10.61 -23.27 14.85
N LEU A 175 10.12 -22.09 15.24
CA LEU A 175 10.31 -20.85 14.50
C LEU A 175 11.68 -20.23 14.76
N VAL A 176 12.31 -20.53 15.90
CA VAL A 176 13.51 -19.84 16.43
C VAL A 176 13.24 -18.36 16.73
N PHE A 177 11.99 -18.00 17.03
CA PHE A 177 11.54 -16.64 17.37
C PHE A 177 10.54 -16.68 18.52
N LYS A 178 10.60 -15.70 19.44
CA LYS A 178 9.57 -15.46 20.45
C LYS A 178 8.41 -14.67 19.87
N LEU A 179 7.19 -15.14 20.09
CA LEU A 179 5.99 -14.50 19.56
C LEU A 179 5.63 -13.27 20.42
N PRO A 180 5.14 -12.17 19.83
CA PRO A 180 4.73 -10.99 20.57
C PRO A 180 3.72 -11.36 21.67
N ALA A 181 3.87 -10.81 22.87
CA ALA A 181 2.93 -11.05 23.97
C ALA A 181 1.49 -10.67 23.57
N ALA A 182 1.35 -9.64 22.74
CA ALA A 182 0.10 -9.24 22.10
C ALA A 182 -0.51 -10.33 21.20
N TYR A 183 0.31 -10.96 20.36
CA TYR A 183 -0.09 -12.05 19.46
C TYR A 183 -0.50 -13.31 20.26
N VAL A 184 0.31 -13.70 21.25
CA VAL A 184 0.00 -14.83 22.13
C VAL A 184 -1.30 -14.59 22.93
N ALA A 185 -1.53 -13.36 23.42
CA ALA A 185 -2.77 -13.00 24.11
C ALA A 185 -4.01 -13.11 23.21
N LEU A 186 -3.93 -12.61 21.97
CA LEU A 186 -5.00 -12.74 20.98
C LEU A 186 -5.31 -14.21 20.69
N MET A 187 -4.28 -15.02 20.43
CA MET A 187 -4.43 -16.43 20.05
C MET A 187 -4.97 -17.31 21.20
N LYS A 188 -4.73 -16.92 22.46
CA LYS A 188 -5.38 -17.54 23.64
C LYS A 188 -6.87 -17.21 23.75
N LEU A 189 -7.35 -16.12 23.15
CA LEU A 189 -8.78 -15.83 23.03
C LEU A 189 -9.39 -16.54 21.83
N HIS A 190 -8.76 -16.44 20.66
CA HIS A 190 -9.21 -17.03 19.40
C HIS A 190 -8.02 -17.34 18.48
N ASN A 191 -7.78 -18.62 18.19
CA ASN A 191 -6.50 -19.08 17.64
C ASN A 191 -6.51 -19.17 16.10
N GLY A 192 -6.31 -18.03 15.44
CA GLY A 192 -6.36 -17.87 13.99
C GLY A 192 -7.78 -17.77 13.43
N GLY A 193 -7.93 -17.19 12.25
CA GLY A 193 -9.24 -16.92 11.64
C GLY A 193 -9.20 -15.82 10.57
N ILE A 194 -10.36 -15.52 10.02
CA ILE A 194 -10.56 -14.39 9.08
C ILE A 194 -11.03 -13.17 9.88
N PRO A 195 -10.34 -12.01 9.84
CA PRO A 195 -10.83 -10.77 10.43
C PRO A 195 -12.06 -10.19 9.71
N ARG A 196 -12.88 -9.39 10.40
CA ARG A 196 -13.91 -8.52 9.76
C ARG A 196 -13.32 -7.34 9.00
N LYS A 197 -12.13 -6.92 9.43
CA LYS A 197 -11.40 -5.76 8.94
C LYS A 197 -10.07 -6.26 8.38
N THR A 198 -9.95 -6.25 7.07
CA THR A 198 -8.91 -6.95 6.30
C THR A 198 -7.93 -6.02 5.59
N TYR A 199 -8.18 -4.72 5.58
CA TYR A 199 -7.35 -3.71 4.94
C TYR A 199 -6.41 -3.07 5.97
N PHE A 200 -5.16 -2.77 5.59
CA PHE A 200 -4.23 -1.99 6.39
C PHE A 200 -3.67 -0.83 5.55
N PRO A 201 -3.82 0.44 5.96
CA PRO A 201 -3.38 1.58 5.16
C PRO A 201 -1.86 1.74 5.14
N VAL A 202 -1.33 2.14 3.97
CA VAL A 202 0.08 2.38 3.70
C VAL A 202 0.25 3.83 3.25
N SER A 203 1.00 4.62 4.02
CA SER A 203 1.44 5.95 3.62
C SER A 203 2.91 5.88 3.19
N GLU A 204 3.21 5.83 1.89
CA GLU A 204 4.58 5.95 1.41
C GLU A 204 5.13 7.36 1.72
N ALA A 205 6.25 7.42 2.43
CA ALA A 205 6.89 8.69 2.83
C ALA A 205 7.72 9.30 1.68
N GLY A 206 7.09 9.56 0.53
CA GLY A 206 7.76 10.17 -0.61
C GLY A 206 6.89 10.47 -1.86
N ALA A 207 5.79 9.75 -2.07
CA ALA A 207 4.89 9.99 -3.20
C ALA A 207 3.93 11.16 -2.93
N GLY A 208 3.59 11.92 -3.97
CA GLY A 208 2.70 13.09 -3.91
C GLY A 208 1.21 12.78 -4.10
N ASN A 209 0.78 11.52 -3.96
CA ASN A 209 -0.62 11.13 -4.10
C ASN A 209 -1.38 11.36 -2.79
N GLU A 210 -2.62 11.85 -2.89
CA GLU A 210 -3.52 12.07 -1.74
C GLU A 210 -4.34 10.81 -1.38
N THR A 211 -4.30 9.77 -2.21
CA THR A 211 -4.83 8.43 -1.92
C THR A 211 -3.85 7.62 -1.08
N ALA A 212 -4.34 7.04 0.02
CA ALA A 212 -3.59 6.05 0.78
C ALA A 212 -3.70 4.67 0.11
N ASP A 213 -2.57 4.00 -0.11
CA ASP A 213 -2.55 2.59 -0.53
C ASP A 213 -3.06 1.69 0.61
N TYR A 214 -3.52 0.48 0.27
CA TYR A 214 -3.95 -0.51 1.26
C TYR A 214 -3.45 -1.91 0.91
N ILE A 215 -2.91 -2.59 1.92
CA ILE A 215 -2.64 -4.04 1.86
C ILE A 215 -3.86 -4.79 2.37
N VAL A 216 -4.17 -5.92 1.73
CA VAL A 216 -5.30 -6.79 2.12
C VAL A 216 -4.78 -8.10 2.69
N ILE A 217 -5.22 -8.46 3.91
CA ILE A 217 -5.02 -9.79 4.48
C ILE A 217 -6.30 -10.64 4.33
N SER A 218 -6.15 -11.90 3.94
CA SER A 218 -7.24 -12.88 3.88
C SER A 218 -7.49 -13.55 5.23
N ALA A 219 -6.45 -13.78 6.03
CA ALA A 219 -6.55 -14.42 7.34
C ALA A 219 -5.33 -14.15 8.21
N ILE A 220 -5.50 -14.26 9.53
CA ILE A 220 -4.41 -14.33 10.50
C ILE A 220 -4.20 -15.80 10.89
N LEU A 221 -2.97 -16.29 10.77
CA LEU A 221 -2.58 -17.64 11.14
C LEU A 221 -2.69 -17.86 12.66
N GLY A 222 -3.02 -19.09 13.09
CA GLY A 222 -3.03 -19.48 14.50
C GLY A 222 -1.70 -20.10 14.97
N ILE A 223 -1.45 -20.10 16.28
CA ILE A 223 -0.37 -20.85 16.93
C ILE A 223 -0.74 -22.34 16.89
N GLY A 224 -0.05 -23.11 16.05
CA GLY A 224 -0.34 -24.53 15.85
C GLY A 224 0.75 -25.26 15.07
N LYS A 225 0.60 -26.59 14.98
CA LYS A 225 1.52 -27.51 14.27
C LYS A 225 0.81 -28.37 13.22
N GLU A 226 -0.39 -28.85 13.52
CA GLU A 226 -1.10 -29.83 12.69
C GLU A 226 -2.05 -29.21 11.66
N LYS A 227 -2.62 -28.03 11.95
CA LYS A 227 -3.58 -27.38 11.06
C LYS A 227 -2.83 -26.71 9.91
N LYS A 228 -3.22 -26.97 8.65
CA LYS A 228 -2.52 -26.50 7.44
C LYS A 228 -2.14 -25.02 7.55
N ASN A 229 -3.13 -24.15 7.76
CA ASN A 229 -2.98 -22.70 7.84
C ASN A 229 -2.81 -22.26 9.31
N SER A 230 -1.72 -22.72 9.93
CA SER A 230 -1.24 -22.32 11.26
C SER A 230 0.28 -22.19 11.24
N LEU A 231 0.91 -21.45 12.16
CA LEU A 231 2.33 -21.05 12.07
C LEU A 231 3.31 -22.19 11.80
N GLY A 232 3.11 -23.37 12.40
CA GLY A 232 3.91 -24.58 12.18
C GLY A 232 3.29 -25.60 11.22
N GLY A 233 2.17 -25.26 10.56
CA GLY A 233 1.43 -26.13 9.66
C GLY A 233 2.09 -26.33 8.29
N ALA A 234 1.42 -27.13 7.44
CA ALA A 234 1.86 -27.42 6.07
C ALA A 234 1.67 -26.26 5.07
N ALA A 235 1.06 -25.15 5.49
CA ALA A 235 1.19 -23.82 4.87
C ALA A 235 1.45 -22.78 5.97
N GLY A 236 2.31 -23.13 6.93
CA GLY A 236 2.75 -22.25 8.00
C GLY A 236 3.94 -21.39 7.59
N SER A 237 4.30 -20.45 8.47
CA SER A 237 5.31 -19.41 8.22
C SER A 237 6.57 -19.92 7.55
N ARG A 238 7.16 -21.00 8.08
CA ARG A 238 8.42 -21.54 7.56
C ARG A 238 8.28 -22.11 6.14
N VAL A 239 7.17 -22.77 5.84
CA VAL A 239 6.88 -23.32 4.50
C VAL A 239 6.64 -22.19 3.51
N ILE A 240 5.90 -21.15 3.90
CA ILE A 240 5.67 -19.96 3.07
C ILE A 240 7.01 -19.30 2.73
N ILE A 241 7.91 -19.14 3.70
CA ILE A 241 9.26 -18.58 3.49
C ILE A 241 10.10 -19.49 2.55
N GLU A 242 10.27 -20.77 2.90
CA GLU A 242 11.14 -21.72 2.18
C GLU A 242 10.65 -22.03 0.75
N GLU A 243 9.34 -22.17 0.51
CA GLU A 243 8.78 -22.46 -0.82
C GLU A 243 8.48 -21.18 -1.63
N GLY A 244 8.25 -20.05 -0.95
CA GLY A 244 7.87 -18.78 -1.57
C GLY A 244 9.05 -17.87 -1.92
N GLY A 245 10.24 -18.12 -1.37
CA GLY A 245 11.47 -17.33 -1.59
C GLY A 245 11.58 -16.07 -0.74
N TYR A 246 10.69 -15.87 0.24
CA TYR A 246 10.65 -14.66 1.07
C TYR A 246 11.87 -14.57 2.01
N PRO A 247 12.27 -13.36 2.44
CA PRO A 247 13.43 -13.18 3.32
C PRO A 247 13.24 -13.82 4.71
N GLU A 248 14.28 -14.48 5.23
CA GLU A 248 14.31 -15.16 6.55
C GLU A 248 14.41 -14.18 7.75
N ILE A 249 13.63 -13.10 7.74
CA ILE A 249 13.71 -11.99 8.72
C ILE A 249 12.80 -12.16 9.94
N GLY A 250 11.98 -13.23 9.97
CA GLY A 250 11.05 -13.47 11.06
C GLY A 250 9.93 -14.44 10.74
N VAL A 251 8.69 -14.06 11.07
CA VAL A 251 7.53 -14.96 11.11
C VAL A 251 6.34 -14.40 10.32
N VAL A 252 5.95 -15.06 9.23
CA VAL A 252 4.69 -14.77 8.51
C VAL A 252 3.51 -15.07 9.41
N ILE A 253 2.63 -14.07 9.59
CA ILE A 253 1.47 -14.14 10.49
C ILE A 253 0.13 -14.02 9.75
N CYS A 254 0.11 -13.52 8.51
CA CYS A 254 -1.10 -13.43 7.69
C CYS A 254 -0.87 -13.95 6.26
N GLU A 255 -1.92 -14.53 5.68
CA GLU A 255 -2.01 -14.78 4.23
C GLU A 255 -2.68 -13.58 3.54
N CYS A 256 -2.19 -13.18 2.36
CA CYS A 256 -2.80 -12.15 1.50
C CYS A 256 -3.50 -12.80 0.27
N PRO A 257 -4.51 -12.15 -0.35
CA PRO A 257 -5.37 -12.77 -1.37
C PRO A 257 -4.65 -13.36 -2.60
N SER A 258 -3.51 -12.79 -2.99
CA SER A 258 -2.73 -13.21 -4.16
C SER A 258 -1.94 -14.50 -3.93
N GLY A 259 -1.58 -14.81 -2.67
CA GLY A 259 -0.55 -15.79 -2.34
C GLY A 259 0.88 -15.41 -2.77
N ARG A 260 1.09 -14.16 -3.21
CA ARG A 260 2.37 -13.57 -3.65
C ARG A 260 2.86 -12.46 -2.72
N GLU A 261 2.01 -12.11 -1.78
CA GLU A 261 2.20 -11.10 -0.75
C GLU A 261 2.08 -11.78 0.62
N VAL A 262 2.84 -11.31 1.61
CA VAL A 262 2.76 -11.78 2.99
C VAL A 262 2.87 -10.63 3.98
N VAL A 263 2.21 -10.77 5.14
CA VAL A 263 2.49 -9.92 6.31
C VAL A 263 3.22 -10.74 7.36
N MET A 264 4.39 -10.24 7.78
CA MET A 264 5.29 -10.90 8.72
C MET A 264 5.76 -9.98 9.85
N LEU A 265 6.14 -10.61 10.95
CA LEU A 265 6.86 -10.01 12.06
C LEU A 265 8.35 -9.93 11.68
N ASP A 266 8.94 -8.74 11.67
CA ASP A 266 10.34 -8.48 11.37
C ASP A 266 11.16 -8.31 12.66
N TYR A 267 12.17 -9.17 12.84
CA TYR A 267 13.03 -9.18 14.03
C TYR A 267 14.41 -8.57 13.77
N ARG A 268 14.76 -8.13 12.55
CA ARG A 268 16.10 -7.60 12.19
C ARG A 268 16.61 -6.54 13.17
N ASN A 269 15.72 -5.63 13.59
CA ASN A 269 16.05 -4.50 14.44
C ASN A 269 16.08 -4.81 15.95
N ASN A 270 15.56 -5.96 16.38
CA ASN A 270 15.28 -6.25 17.80
C ASN A 270 15.80 -7.63 18.29
N GLY A 271 16.21 -8.52 17.38
CA GLY A 271 16.68 -9.88 17.69
C GLY A 271 15.55 -10.85 18.05
N ASN A 272 15.82 -12.16 18.01
CA ASN A 272 14.81 -13.22 18.01
C ASN A 272 13.91 -13.30 19.27
N ASP A 273 14.37 -12.74 20.40
CA ASP A 273 13.62 -12.62 21.67
C ASP A 273 12.98 -11.22 21.88
N GLY A 274 13.11 -10.32 20.90
CA GLY A 274 12.65 -8.93 20.96
C GLY A 274 11.18 -8.74 20.57
N GLU A 275 10.66 -7.51 20.74
CA GLU A 275 9.38 -7.10 20.16
C GLU A 275 9.62 -6.76 18.67
N PRO A 276 9.02 -7.49 17.71
CA PRO A 276 9.22 -7.28 16.29
C PRO A 276 8.37 -6.12 15.76
N GLU A 277 8.80 -5.55 14.63
CA GLU A 277 7.97 -4.67 13.80
C GLU A 277 7.08 -5.52 12.88
N VAL A 278 6.05 -4.93 12.27
CA VAL A 278 5.19 -5.63 11.30
C VAL A 278 5.43 -5.05 9.91
N VAL A 279 5.75 -5.93 8.97
CA VAL A 279 6.07 -5.57 7.59
C VAL A 279 5.27 -6.41 6.60
N HIS A 280 5.06 -5.84 5.43
CA HIS A 280 4.59 -6.52 4.23
C HIS A 280 5.78 -6.88 3.34
N VAL A 281 5.67 -7.98 2.60
CA VAL A 281 6.64 -8.34 1.55
C VAL A 281 5.86 -8.73 0.30
N ASP A 282 6.05 -7.96 -0.77
CA ASP A 282 5.48 -8.22 -2.11
C ASP A 282 6.53 -8.92 -2.98
N ARG A 283 6.31 -10.19 -3.33
CA ARG A 283 7.25 -10.95 -4.17
C ARG A 283 7.28 -10.45 -5.61
N ASP A 284 6.15 -10.05 -6.17
CA ASP A 284 6.08 -9.69 -7.59
C ASP A 284 6.79 -8.34 -7.83
N ASN A 285 6.86 -7.50 -6.81
CA ASN A 285 7.74 -6.33 -6.73
C ASN A 285 9.08 -6.64 -6.03
N GLN A 286 9.83 -7.63 -6.54
CA GLN A 286 11.20 -8.00 -6.11
C GLN A 286 11.39 -8.24 -4.58
N TYR A 287 10.37 -8.75 -3.88
CA TYR A 287 10.35 -8.86 -2.41
C TYR A 287 10.45 -7.52 -1.66
N LYS A 288 9.92 -6.42 -2.23
CA LYS A 288 9.85 -5.09 -1.60
C LYS A 288 9.24 -5.18 -0.20
N ILE A 289 9.99 -4.73 0.81
CA ILE A 289 9.59 -4.78 2.22
C ILE A 289 8.98 -3.44 2.64
N THR A 290 7.66 -3.41 2.83
CA THR A 290 6.94 -2.20 3.27
C THR A 290 6.63 -2.28 4.76
N TYR A 291 7.10 -1.30 5.54
CA TYR A 291 6.79 -1.19 6.98
C TYR A 291 5.31 -0.85 7.19
N LEU A 292 4.64 -1.56 8.11
CA LEU A 292 3.23 -1.34 8.45
C LEU A 292 3.06 -0.76 9.85
N ALA A 293 3.64 -1.40 10.86
CA ALA A 293 3.39 -1.04 12.26
C ALA A 293 4.57 -1.37 13.18
N ALA A 294 4.70 -0.59 14.26
CA ALA A 294 5.79 -0.72 15.22
C ALA A 294 5.69 -1.95 16.15
N ASN A 295 4.60 -2.72 16.06
CA ASN A 295 4.37 -4.04 16.69
C ASN A 295 2.99 -4.58 16.28
N PHE A 296 2.68 -5.81 16.68
CA PHE A 296 1.42 -6.48 16.38
C PHE A 296 0.16 -5.84 17.00
N GLU A 297 0.25 -5.22 18.19
CA GLU A 297 -0.89 -4.54 18.83
C GLU A 297 -1.33 -3.31 18.02
N VAL A 298 -0.37 -2.56 17.46
CA VAL A 298 -0.63 -1.46 16.53
C VAL A 298 -1.15 -1.96 15.17
N PHE A 299 -0.61 -3.06 14.64
CA PHE A 299 -1.11 -3.63 13.38
C PHE A 299 -2.59 -4.02 13.46
N ILE A 300 -2.98 -4.78 14.49
CA ILE A 300 -4.39 -5.21 14.66
C ILE A 300 -5.32 -4.02 14.95
N ALA A 301 -4.85 -2.98 15.65
CA ALA A 301 -5.63 -1.77 15.87
C ALA A 301 -5.79 -0.91 14.60
N GLY A 302 -4.86 -0.99 13.65
CA GLY A 302 -4.89 -0.30 12.36
C GLY A 302 -5.64 -1.03 11.25
N LEU A 303 -6.06 -2.28 11.47
CA LEU A 303 -6.90 -3.01 10.50
C LEU A 303 -8.26 -2.32 10.33
N THR A 304 -8.70 -2.20 9.08
CA THR A 304 -9.94 -1.55 8.70
C THR A 304 -10.75 -2.30 7.63
N SER A 305 -12.02 -1.92 7.49
CA SER A 305 -12.81 -2.08 6.26
C SER A 305 -12.26 -1.12 5.20
N ARG A 306 -12.61 -1.32 3.92
CA ARG A 306 -12.16 -0.49 2.78
C ARG A 306 -12.50 1.02 2.92
N GLU A 307 -13.40 1.35 3.84
CA GLU A 307 -13.96 2.68 4.10
C GLU A 307 -13.48 3.19 5.49
N ALA A 308 -12.24 3.67 5.61
CA ALA A 308 -11.83 4.48 6.77
C ALA A 308 -10.61 5.38 6.49
N GLU A 309 -10.80 6.70 6.61
CA GLU A 309 -9.69 7.66 6.61
C GLU A 309 -8.84 7.58 7.89
N PRO A 310 -7.53 7.89 7.83
CA PRO A 310 -6.67 7.94 9.00
C PRO A 310 -6.97 9.17 9.87
N THR A 311 -7.33 8.94 11.14
CA THR A 311 -7.68 10.01 12.09
C THR A 311 -6.48 10.94 12.39
N ALA A 312 -6.49 12.15 11.84
CA ALA A 312 -5.52 13.19 12.17
C ALA A 312 -5.68 13.66 13.64
N ALA A 313 -4.56 13.80 14.35
CA ALA A 313 -4.57 14.11 15.78
C ALA A 313 -4.98 15.57 16.06
N VAL A 314 -6.09 15.77 16.77
CA VAL A 314 -6.55 17.11 17.21
C VAL A 314 -5.57 17.71 18.21
N SER A 315 -4.95 18.83 17.85
CA SER A 315 -4.11 19.61 18.76
C SER A 315 -4.96 20.33 19.81
N ALA A 316 -4.50 20.33 21.06
CA ALA A 316 -5.25 20.92 22.15
C ALA A 316 -5.32 22.45 22.03
N ILE A 317 -6.52 23.00 22.07
CA ILE A 317 -6.81 24.41 22.35
C ILE A 317 -7.64 24.44 23.64
N ASN A 318 -7.21 25.23 24.63
CA ASN A 318 -7.96 25.44 25.86
C ASN A 318 -9.14 26.39 25.59
N ASP A 319 -10.27 26.16 26.26
CA ASP A 319 -11.04 27.26 26.84
C ASP A 319 -11.63 26.82 28.21
N GLU A 320 -12.03 27.79 29.03
CA GLU A 320 -12.32 27.59 30.45
C GLU A 320 -13.81 27.36 30.79
N THR A 321 -14.03 26.94 32.03
CA THR A 321 -15.32 26.76 32.75
C THR A 321 -16.31 27.93 32.59
N VAL A 322 -17.64 27.82 32.73
CA VAL A 322 -18.52 26.85 33.43
C VAL A 322 -19.84 26.65 32.59
N VAL A 323 -21.00 26.06 32.98
CA VAL A 323 -21.80 26.02 34.23
C VAL A 323 -22.57 24.68 34.37
N VAL A 324 -22.99 24.36 35.59
CA VAL A 324 -23.81 23.22 36.05
C VAL A 324 -25.20 23.08 35.38
N GLY A 325 -25.60 21.84 35.09
CA GLY A 325 -26.98 21.37 34.89
C GLY A 325 -27.08 19.88 35.31
N ALA A 326 -28.24 19.39 35.76
CA ALA A 326 -28.36 18.08 36.42
C ALA A 326 -29.45 17.18 35.83
N GLU A 327 -29.23 15.86 35.97
CA GLU A 327 -30.21 14.74 35.98
C GLU A 327 -31.30 14.68 34.90
N THR A 328 -31.25 13.64 34.06
CA THR A 328 -32.23 12.54 34.07
C THR A 328 -31.70 11.31 33.32
N GLU A 329 -32.04 10.11 33.80
CA GLU A 329 -31.97 8.88 33.01
C GLU A 329 -33.23 8.77 32.12
N THR A 330 -33.05 8.57 30.82
CA THR A 330 -34.13 8.16 29.90
C THR A 330 -33.60 7.14 28.92
N GLU A 331 -34.30 6.03 28.78
CA GLU A 331 -34.08 5.03 27.73
C GLU A 331 -34.32 5.69 26.36
N VAL A 332 -33.46 5.39 25.39
CA VAL A 332 -33.63 5.84 23.99
C VAL A 332 -33.90 4.60 23.15
N GLU A 333 -35.09 4.56 22.55
CA GLU A 333 -35.48 3.52 21.59
C GLU A 333 -34.68 3.66 20.29
N ALA A 334 -34.64 2.61 19.47
CA ALA A 334 -33.87 2.65 18.23
C ALA A 334 -34.48 3.63 17.21
N GLU A 335 -33.73 4.68 16.85
CA GLU A 335 -34.03 5.48 15.65
C GLU A 335 -33.69 4.67 14.39
N ALA A 336 -34.57 4.74 13.40
CA ALA A 336 -34.48 3.96 12.17
C ALA A 336 -33.86 4.76 11.02
N GLU A 337 -33.21 4.04 10.10
CA GLU A 337 -32.67 4.59 8.85
C GLU A 337 -33.76 5.29 8.04
N ALA A 338 -33.45 6.47 7.48
CA ALA A 338 -34.34 7.15 6.56
C ALA A 338 -34.28 6.46 5.17
N PRO A 339 -35.42 6.09 4.56
CA PRO A 339 -35.42 5.33 3.32
C PRO A 339 -34.95 6.15 2.11
N LEU A 340 -34.35 5.46 1.15
CA LEU A 340 -34.12 5.97 -0.20
C LEU A 340 -35.46 6.09 -0.94
N ASP A 341 -35.74 7.21 -1.61
CA ASP A 341 -37.00 7.45 -2.34
C ASP A 341 -37.05 6.76 -3.72
N ILE A 342 -35.96 6.12 -4.17
CA ILE A 342 -35.86 5.42 -5.47
C ILE A 342 -35.30 4.00 -5.34
N ASP A 343 -35.75 3.11 -6.23
CA ASP A 343 -35.30 1.71 -6.33
C ASP A 343 -33.91 1.63 -6.97
N PRO A 344 -32.87 1.12 -6.28
CA PRO A 344 -31.52 1.00 -6.84
C PRO A 344 -31.42 0.08 -8.07
N GLU A 345 -32.34 -0.87 -8.26
CA GLU A 345 -32.39 -1.66 -9.50
C GLU A 345 -32.80 -0.83 -10.71
N SER A 346 -33.61 0.22 -10.52
CA SER A 346 -34.16 1.05 -11.60
C SER A 346 -33.12 1.96 -12.28
N ILE A 347 -31.99 2.21 -11.61
CA ILE A 347 -30.90 3.07 -12.10
C ILE A 347 -29.70 2.30 -12.64
N LYS A 348 -29.68 0.96 -12.57
CA LYS A 348 -28.55 0.16 -13.06
C LYS A 348 -28.26 0.44 -14.55
N PRO A 349 -26.98 0.54 -14.96
CA PRO A 349 -25.79 0.15 -14.21
C PRO A 349 -25.21 1.21 -13.26
N PHE A 350 -25.80 2.40 -13.13
CA PHE A 350 -25.37 3.36 -12.12
C PHE A 350 -25.63 2.83 -10.70
N ILE A 351 -24.72 3.15 -9.77
CA ILE A 351 -24.79 2.73 -8.36
C ILE A 351 -24.87 3.98 -7.48
N LEU A 352 -25.83 4.01 -6.54
CA LEU A 352 -25.87 5.02 -5.47
C LEU A 352 -24.94 4.62 -4.34
N VAL A 353 -24.14 5.58 -3.89
CA VAL A 353 -23.24 5.45 -2.73
C VAL A 353 -23.59 6.57 -1.76
N GLU A 354 -23.84 6.26 -0.49
CA GLU A 354 -24.05 7.30 0.52
C GLU A 354 -22.70 7.86 1.01
N GLN A 355 -22.66 9.15 1.37
CA GLN A 355 -21.45 9.79 1.89
C GLN A 355 -21.66 10.20 3.37
N ASP A 356 -20.66 9.96 4.21
CA ASP A 356 -20.72 10.17 5.68
C ASP A 356 -21.10 11.59 6.12
N LYS A 357 -20.92 12.58 5.25
CA LYS A 357 -21.29 14.00 5.49
C LYS A 357 -22.76 14.31 5.14
N GLY A 358 -23.58 13.27 4.95
CA GLY A 358 -25.01 13.37 4.58
C GLY A 358 -25.26 13.45 3.08
N GLY A 359 -24.21 13.63 2.26
CA GLY A 359 -24.30 13.60 0.81
C GLY A 359 -24.47 12.21 0.22
N MET A 360 -24.32 12.13 -1.10
CA MET A 360 -24.48 10.92 -1.90
C MET A 360 -23.68 11.06 -3.20
N SER A 361 -23.30 9.94 -3.80
CA SER A 361 -22.69 9.81 -5.13
C SER A 361 -23.49 8.85 -6.01
N VAL A 362 -23.37 9.02 -7.32
CA VAL A 362 -23.88 8.16 -8.40
C VAL A 362 -22.66 7.81 -9.24
N ILE A 363 -22.27 6.54 -9.25
CA ILE A 363 -21.08 6.07 -9.95
C ILE A 363 -21.41 5.08 -11.07
N LEU A 364 -20.55 5.01 -12.08
CA LEU A 364 -20.57 4.03 -13.16
C LEU A 364 -19.14 3.63 -13.52
N THR A 365 -18.87 2.32 -13.56
CA THR A 365 -17.62 1.78 -14.12
C THR A 365 -17.62 1.93 -15.63
N VAL A 366 -16.56 2.54 -16.18
CA VAL A 366 -16.34 2.74 -17.63
C VAL A 366 -16.30 1.39 -18.37
N GLY A 367 -16.68 1.40 -19.65
CA GLY A 367 -16.74 0.19 -20.49
C GLY A 367 -17.84 -0.83 -20.10
N THR A 368 -18.69 -0.53 -19.11
CA THR A 368 -19.80 -1.42 -18.70
C THR A 368 -21.16 -1.02 -19.28
N TYR A 369 -21.26 0.16 -19.91
CA TYR A 369 -22.50 0.75 -20.39
C TYR A 369 -22.25 1.76 -21.52
N LYS A 370 -23.08 1.72 -22.58
CA LYS A 370 -23.17 2.72 -23.67
C LYS A 370 -21.82 3.19 -24.26
N GLU A 371 -20.82 2.32 -24.26
CA GLU A 371 -19.47 2.58 -24.80
C GLU A 371 -19.54 2.97 -26.29
N GLU A 372 -20.49 2.38 -27.02
CA GLU A 372 -20.78 2.65 -28.43
C GLU A 372 -21.26 4.09 -28.72
N LEU A 373 -21.58 4.88 -27.69
CA LEU A 373 -21.89 6.31 -27.83
C LEU A 373 -20.61 7.14 -28.06
N PHE A 374 -19.54 6.84 -27.33
CA PHE A 374 -18.30 7.62 -27.33
C PHE A 374 -17.46 7.34 -28.58
N GLN A 375 -17.52 6.10 -29.07
CA GLN A 375 -16.96 5.67 -30.37
C GLN A 375 -17.46 6.53 -31.56
N LEU A 376 -18.57 7.26 -31.43
CA LEU A 376 -19.05 8.21 -32.44
C LEU A 376 -18.22 9.50 -32.55
N ARG A 377 -17.37 9.79 -31.55
CA ARG A 377 -16.46 10.95 -31.50
C ARG A 377 -15.02 10.57 -31.10
N GLU A 378 -14.66 9.29 -31.24
CA GLU A 378 -13.28 8.78 -31.07
C GLU A 378 -12.27 9.59 -31.90
N ASN A 379 -12.65 9.97 -33.13
CA ASN A 379 -11.85 10.80 -34.02
C ASN A 379 -11.67 12.27 -33.57
N GLU A 380 -12.31 12.68 -32.47
CA GLU A 380 -12.13 13.99 -31.83
C GLU A 380 -11.34 13.88 -30.52
N GLY A 381 -11.15 12.65 -29.98
CA GLY A 381 -10.40 12.36 -28.75
C GLY A 381 -11.22 11.76 -27.61
N PHE A 382 -12.50 11.46 -27.78
CA PHE A 382 -13.33 10.84 -26.75
C PHE A 382 -13.09 9.32 -26.68
N GLU A 383 -12.70 8.80 -25.52
CA GLU A 383 -12.40 7.37 -25.31
C GLU A 383 -13.52 6.62 -24.56
N GLY A 384 -14.47 7.35 -23.97
CA GLY A 384 -15.53 6.80 -23.12
C GLY A 384 -15.15 6.71 -21.63
N SER A 385 -14.08 7.40 -21.24
CA SER A 385 -13.57 7.54 -19.87
C SER A 385 -14.58 8.19 -18.92
N GLY A 386 -14.28 8.20 -17.61
CA GLY A 386 -15.11 8.91 -16.63
C GLY A 386 -15.21 10.41 -16.93
N TYR A 387 -14.15 11.01 -17.50
CA TYR A 387 -14.13 12.42 -17.92
C TYR A 387 -15.08 12.68 -19.10
N ASP A 388 -15.09 11.79 -20.11
CA ASP A 388 -16.02 11.85 -21.24
C ASP A 388 -17.48 11.74 -20.76
N TRP A 389 -17.74 10.82 -19.84
CA TRP A 389 -19.03 10.67 -19.17
C TRP A 389 -19.42 11.90 -18.33
N ALA A 390 -18.47 12.55 -17.66
CA ALA A 390 -18.71 13.75 -16.86
C ALA A 390 -19.04 14.97 -17.74
N SER A 391 -18.34 15.14 -18.88
CA SER A 391 -18.65 16.18 -19.86
C SER A 391 -20.04 16.01 -20.46
N LEU A 392 -20.38 14.78 -20.87
CA LEU A 392 -21.73 14.41 -21.32
C LEU A 392 -22.81 14.64 -20.25
N ALA A 393 -22.52 14.28 -19.00
CA ALA A 393 -23.42 14.51 -17.87
C ALA A 393 -23.59 16.00 -17.54
N ALA A 394 -22.57 16.82 -17.74
CA ALA A 394 -22.63 18.28 -17.57
C ALA A 394 -23.55 18.92 -18.61
N VAL A 395 -23.42 18.57 -19.90
CA VAL A 395 -24.32 19.07 -20.96
C VAL A 395 -25.77 18.64 -20.71
N PHE A 396 -25.99 17.38 -20.28
CA PHE A 396 -27.31 16.92 -19.86
C PHE A 396 -27.86 17.74 -18.67
N LEU A 397 -27.01 18.02 -17.67
CA LEU A 397 -27.39 18.78 -16.48
C LEU A 397 -27.74 20.24 -16.82
N GLU A 398 -27.02 20.90 -17.74
CA GLU A 398 -27.32 22.26 -18.18
C GLU A 398 -28.60 22.35 -19.04
N GLU A 399 -28.82 21.41 -19.96
CA GLU A 399 -29.95 21.49 -20.90
C GLU A 399 -31.25 20.87 -20.37
N GLN A 400 -31.17 19.77 -19.64
CA GLN A 400 -32.34 18.95 -19.25
C GLN A 400 -32.69 19.06 -17.75
N MET A 401 -31.76 19.55 -16.92
CA MET A 401 -31.93 19.73 -15.48
C MET A 401 -31.26 21.01 -14.93
N PRO A 402 -31.38 22.20 -15.58
CA PRO A 402 -30.67 23.41 -15.18
C PRO A 402 -30.92 23.82 -13.73
N GLU A 403 -32.05 23.40 -13.13
CA GLU A 403 -32.35 23.59 -11.71
C GLU A 403 -31.34 22.90 -10.76
N LEU A 404 -30.58 21.90 -11.24
CA LEU A 404 -29.59 21.15 -10.47
C LEU A 404 -28.13 21.46 -10.85
N SER A 405 -27.89 22.28 -11.87
CA SER A 405 -26.54 22.65 -12.38
C SER A 405 -25.57 23.18 -11.32
N GLY A 406 -26.05 23.93 -10.34
CA GLY A 406 -25.24 24.41 -9.21
C GLY A 406 -25.00 23.39 -8.10
N THR A 407 -25.79 22.31 -8.09
CA THR A 407 -26.03 21.40 -6.95
C THR A 407 -25.35 20.05 -7.14
N ILE A 408 -25.35 19.50 -8.35
CA ILE A 408 -24.57 18.30 -8.68
C ILE A 408 -23.14 18.72 -9.04
N ARG A 409 -22.17 17.88 -8.72
CA ARG A 409 -20.76 18.01 -9.08
C ARG A 409 -20.27 16.69 -9.66
N PHE A 410 -19.18 16.72 -10.41
CA PHE A 410 -18.54 15.54 -10.98
C PHE A 410 -17.13 15.42 -10.40
N ASP A 411 -16.69 14.18 -10.19
CA ASP A 411 -15.35 13.85 -9.67
C ASP A 411 -14.85 12.56 -10.38
N PRO A 412 -14.66 12.59 -11.70
CA PRO A 412 -14.37 11.40 -12.50
C PRO A 412 -12.91 10.94 -12.40
N GLU A 413 -12.73 9.63 -12.54
CA GLU A 413 -11.44 8.98 -12.81
C GLU A 413 -11.47 8.31 -14.20
N ALA A 414 -10.32 7.86 -14.72
CA ALA A 414 -10.24 7.29 -16.07
C ALA A 414 -11.18 6.08 -16.27
N ASP A 415 -11.34 5.23 -15.26
CA ASP A 415 -12.20 4.03 -15.27
C ASP A 415 -13.55 4.21 -14.56
N MET A 416 -13.85 5.40 -14.02
CA MET A 416 -15.08 5.65 -13.25
C MET A 416 -15.68 7.04 -13.49
N PHE A 417 -16.92 7.06 -13.97
CA PHE A 417 -17.78 8.25 -13.86
C PHE A 417 -18.32 8.37 -12.43
N CYS A 418 -18.22 9.57 -11.84
CA CYS A 418 -18.82 9.90 -10.56
C CYS A 418 -19.53 11.27 -10.62
N ALA A 419 -20.80 11.30 -10.19
CA ALA A 419 -21.56 12.51 -9.92
C ALA A 419 -22.00 12.53 -8.46
N TYR A 420 -21.87 13.64 -7.74
CA TYR A 420 -22.15 13.72 -6.30
C TYR A 420 -22.88 15.01 -5.90
N SER A 421 -23.55 14.96 -4.74
CA SER A 421 -24.16 16.14 -4.12
C SER A 421 -24.40 15.96 -2.62
N ALA A 422 -24.47 17.08 -1.90
CA ALA A 422 -25.01 17.14 -0.55
C ALA A 422 -26.55 17.04 -0.52
N ASP A 423 -27.23 17.34 -1.64
CA ASP A 423 -28.67 17.16 -1.78
C ASP A 423 -28.99 15.77 -2.37
N ARG A 424 -29.36 14.84 -1.49
CA ARG A 424 -29.77 13.47 -1.86
C ARG A 424 -30.93 13.45 -2.84
N ALA A 425 -31.92 14.33 -2.68
CA ALA A 425 -33.12 14.34 -3.52
C ALA A 425 -32.83 14.94 -4.90
N ALA A 426 -31.93 15.91 -5.00
CA ALA A 426 -31.40 16.38 -6.28
C ALA A 426 -30.63 15.26 -7.00
N LEU A 427 -29.71 14.59 -6.33
CA LEU A 427 -28.88 13.56 -6.96
C LEU A 427 -29.68 12.32 -7.38
N GLN A 428 -30.66 11.88 -6.58
CA GLN A 428 -31.56 10.79 -6.96
C GLN A 428 -32.43 11.14 -8.20
N GLN A 429 -32.89 12.40 -8.29
CA GLN A 429 -33.57 12.88 -9.50
C GLN A 429 -32.64 12.93 -10.71
N PHE A 430 -31.39 13.37 -10.53
CA PHE A 430 -30.36 13.33 -11.57
C PHE A 430 -30.11 11.89 -12.04
N ALA A 431 -29.86 10.95 -11.12
CA ALA A 431 -29.62 9.54 -11.44
C ALA A 431 -30.74 8.95 -12.32
N VAL A 432 -32.00 9.14 -11.92
CA VAL A 432 -33.16 8.60 -12.66
C VAL A 432 -33.35 9.29 -14.01
N ARG A 433 -33.26 10.62 -14.10
CA ARG A 433 -33.42 11.31 -15.40
C ARG A 433 -32.24 11.07 -16.34
N PHE A 434 -31.01 11.03 -15.84
CA PHE A 434 -29.82 10.75 -16.65
C PHE A 434 -29.81 9.29 -17.13
N LYS A 435 -30.16 8.32 -16.27
CA LYS A 435 -30.36 6.92 -16.68
C LYS A 435 -31.46 6.76 -17.72
N ALA A 436 -32.54 7.52 -17.62
CA ALA A 436 -33.62 7.52 -18.61
C ALA A 436 -33.18 8.13 -19.95
N ALA A 437 -32.45 9.26 -19.91
CA ALA A 437 -31.86 9.86 -21.09
C ALA A 437 -30.87 8.90 -21.78
N CYS A 438 -30.07 8.16 -21.01
CA CYS A 438 -29.15 7.15 -21.54
C CYS A 438 -29.82 6.02 -22.36
N GLU A 439 -31.15 5.84 -22.27
CA GLU A 439 -31.90 4.91 -23.13
C GLU A 439 -32.58 5.57 -24.33
N ASP A 440 -32.51 6.89 -24.46
CA ASP A 440 -32.90 7.63 -25.66
C ASP A 440 -31.66 7.91 -26.53
N ASP A 441 -31.42 6.96 -27.43
CA ASP A 441 -30.30 6.95 -28.37
C ASP A 441 -30.27 8.15 -29.34
N GLU A 442 -31.35 8.92 -29.51
CA GLU A 442 -31.35 10.16 -30.29
C GLU A 442 -30.98 11.36 -29.41
N LEU A 443 -31.58 11.46 -28.22
CA LEU A 443 -31.27 12.50 -27.24
C LEU A 443 -29.80 12.46 -26.79
N MET A 444 -29.24 11.29 -26.50
CA MET A 444 -27.85 11.17 -26.06
C MET A 444 -26.86 11.59 -27.13
N LYS A 445 -27.15 11.33 -28.41
CA LYS A 445 -26.26 11.72 -29.53
C LYS A 445 -26.36 13.22 -29.81
N ASP A 446 -27.53 13.82 -29.62
CA ASP A 446 -27.68 15.28 -29.66
C ASP A 446 -26.91 15.95 -28.52
N LEU A 447 -27.11 15.55 -27.27
CA LEU A 447 -26.37 16.08 -26.12
C LEU A 447 -24.85 15.86 -26.26
N PHE A 448 -24.42 14.65 -26.62
CA PHE A 448 -23.01 14.32 -26.78
C PHE A 448 -22.34 15.07 -27.95
N SER A 449 -23.10 15.60 -28.92
CA SER A 449 -22.55 16.49 -29.96
C SER A 449 -22.07 17.86 -29.44
N ARG A 450 -22.41 18.19 -28.18
CA ARG A 450 -22.05 19.46 -27.51
C ARG A 450 -21.14 19.26 -26.29
N ALA A 451 -20.75 18.02 -25.98
CA ALA A 451 -19.72 17.74 -24.99
C ALA A 451 -18.35 18.24 -25.50
N GLU A 452 -17.55 18.82 -24.62
CA GLU A 452 -16.16 19.23 -24.90
C GLU A 452 -15.19 18.31 -24.12
N LEU A 453 -13.96 18.15 -24.61
CA LEU A 453 -12.89 17.47 -23.86
C LEU A 453 -12.28 18.45 -22.86
N ASP A 454 -11.91 17.95 -21.67
CA ASP A 454 -11.33 18.69 -20.54
C ASP A 454 -9.79 18.73 -20.62
#